data_AF-A0A7Y7TWI6-F1
#
_entry.id   AF-A0A7Y7TWI6-F1
#
_cell.length_a   1.000
_cell.length_b   1.000
_cell.length_c   1.000
_cell.angle_alpha   90.00
_cell.angle_beta   90.00
_cell.angle_gamma   90.00
#
_symmetry.space_group_name_H-M   'P 1'
#
loop_
_entity.id
_entity.type
_entity.pdbx_description
1 polymer ?
#
loop_
_entity_poly.entity_id
_entity_poly.type
_entity_poly.pdbx_seq_one_letter_code
_entity_poly.pdbx_strand_id
1 'polypeptide(L)'
;MAEDLINFELPSNRASIIKVIGVGGGGGNAVNHMFQLGIKDVDFVVCNTDHQALVNSPVEIKIQLGSSLTEGRGAGNKPEIGRQAAIENIQDVTDVLSRNTKMVFITAGMGGGTGTGAAPIIAKAAKELGILTVAIVTIPFRNEGKRRIAQAVEGIEAIEKHVDSLLVINNEKIREMYGDLKISEAFSKADDVLAIAAKGIAEIITVHGYINVDFADVETVMANSGVAIMGSARASGENRAIKAIKAALQSPLLNNNDISGARNILLNVTSGKDEITMDEIGQITDYIQAVAGEGADLIWGNGTDPNLGDDLNVTIIATGFCTSSIPELYIRNKQVDVVMLDGERSENRLVKESMFEVKDRPSISHKRERLTEQEQSQRTIEFDVFADVSKPSTEKGLFDDDEFLVTSVKPQQIATKEPPAKTATRQNATPLTVKANIDQLEKIPAYKRKNIKLDESEHSKTSNVSRFTLSEEEGDIFLKSDNAYLHDNVD
;
A
#
# COMPACT_ATOMS: atom_id res chain seq x y z
N MET A 1 -32.83 58.38 -15.16
CA MET A 1 -32.69 57.63 -13.90
C MET A 1 -33.40 56.32 -14.11
N ALA A 2 -32.66 55.34 -14.62
CA ALA A 2 -33.12 53.96 -14.76
C ALA A 2 -32.60 53.22 -13.53
N GLU A 3 -33.49 52.52 -12.87
CA GLU A 3 -33.31 51.87 -11.59
C GLU A 3 -32.17 50.85 -11.64
N ASP A 4 -31.17 51.05 -10.77
CA ASP A 4 -30.17 50.05 -10.44
C ASP A 4 -30.88 48.86 -9.78
N LEU A 5 -31.23 47.86 -10.59
CA LEU A 5 -31.57 46.53 -10.09
C LEU A 5 -30.31 45.92 -9.47
N ILE A 6 -30.19 46.05 -8.16
CA ILE A 6 -29.22 45.32 -7.36
C ILE A 6 -29.55 43.83 -7.52
N ASN A 7 -28.69 43.12 -8.26
CA ASN A 7 -28.76 41.69 -8.44
C ASN A 7 -28.41 41.01 -7.11
N PHE A 8 -29.41 40.79 -6.26
CA PHE A 8 -29.28 40.12 -4.96
C PHE A 8 -29.17 38.61 -5.20
N GLU A 9 -28.00 38.17 -5.67
CA GLU A 9 -27.62 36.75 -5.57
C GLU A 9 -27.41 36.45 -4.09
N LEU A 10 -28.45 35.94 -3.42
CA LEU A 10 -28.27 35.21 -2.17
C LEU A 10 -27.15 34.20 -2.42
N PRO A 11 -26.08 34.15 -1.58
CA PRO A 11 -25.06 33.13 -1.74
C PRO A 11 -25.78 31.80 -1.59
N SER A 12 -26.02 31.15 -2.72
CA SER A 12 -26.62 29.84 -2.78
C SER A 12 -25.57 28.89 -2.27
N ASN A 13 -25.47 28.79 -0.94
CA ASN A 13 -24.80 27.70 -0.25
C ASN A 13 -25.65 26.44 -0.51
N ARG A 14 -25.67 26.00 -1.77
CA ARG A 14 -26.24 24.72 -2.18
C ARG A 14 -25.29 23.69 -1.61
N ALA A 15 -25.56 23.28 -0.38
CA ALA A 15 -24.87 22.18 0.28
C ALA A 15 -24.77 21.02 -0.71
N SER A 16 -23.55 20.56 -0.96
CA SER A 16 -23.34 19.48 -1.93
C SER A 16 -24.07 18.22 -1.48
N ILE A 17 -24.50 17.43 -2.46
CA ILE A 17 -25.07 16.10 -2.22
C ILE A 17 -24.01 15.10 -1.73
N ILE A 18 -22.72 15.43 -1.89
CA ILE A 18 -21.57 14.64 -1.45
C ILE A 18 -20.92 15.31 -0.24
N LYS A 19 -20.69 14.53 0.81
CA LYS A 19 -19.91 14.97 1.99
C LYS A 19 -18.69 14.10 2.21
N VAL A 20 -17.58 14.69 2.64
CA VAL A 20 -16.35 13.99 3.02
C VAL A 20 -16.11 14.19 4.52
N ILE A 21 -16.13 13.09 5.28
CA ILE A 21 -15.93 13.07 6.73
C ILE A 21 -14.55 12.52 7.05
N GLY A 22 -13.69 13.34 7.64
CA GLY A 22 -12.38 12.95 8.16
C GLY A 22 -12.46 12.56 9.61
N VAL A 23 -12.14 11.31 9.94
CA VAL A 23 -12.25 10.76 11.30
C VAL A 23 -10.87 10.56 11.93
N GLY A 24 -10.66 11.20 13.09
CA GLY A 24 -9.40 11.18 13.83
C GLY A 24 -8.30 12.03 13.19
N GLY A 25 -7.06 11.85 13.65
CA GLY A 25 -5.92 12.65 13.18
C GLY A 25 -5.59 12.45 11.69
N GLY A 26 -5.40 11.20 11.26
CA GLY A 26 -5.07 10.90 9.85
C GLY A 26 -6.18 11.29 8.88
N GLY A 27 -7.44 10.95 9.20
CA GLY A 27 -8.58 11.34 8.38
C GLY A 27 -8.81 12.86 8.36
N GLY A 28 -8.62 13.53 9.49
CA GLY A 28 -8.69 14.98 9.59
C GLY A 28 -7.59 15.68 8.77
N ASN A 29 -6.36 15.17 8.80
CA ASN A 29 -5.26 15.69 7.98
C ASN A 29 -5.55 15.55 6.48
N ALA A 30 -6.02 14.38 6.04
CA ALA A 30 -6.39 14.14 4.66
C ALA A 30 -7.52 15.09 4.20
N VAL A 31 -8.55 15.30 5.02
CA VAL A 31 -9.63 16.25 4.71
C VAL A 31 -9.14 17.70 4.69
N ASN A 32 -8.27 18.09 5.62
CA ASN A 32 -7.67 19.42 5.61
C ASN A 32 -6.87 19.65 4.32
N HIS A 33 -6.12 18.63 3.87
CA HIS A 33 -5.37 18.67 2.62
C HIS A 33 -6.29 18.77 1.41
N MET A 34 -7.36 17.96 1.36
CA MET A 34 -8.40 18.04 0.32
C MET A 34 -9.04 19.43 0.22
N PHE A 35 -9.32 20.05 1.38
CA PHE A 35 -9.85 21.41 1.45
C PHE A 35 -8.86 22.44 0.89
N GLN A 36 -7.58 22.32 1.22
CA GLN A 36 -6.52 23.21 0.71
C GLN A 36 -6.26 23.05 -0.79
N LEU A 37 -6.43 21.82 -1.33
CA LEU A 37 -6.39 21.56 -2.76
C LEU A 37 -7.58 22.16 -3.52
N GLY A 38 -8.63 22.59 -2.80
CA GLY A 38 -9.78 23.26 -3.38
C GLY A 38 -10.67 22.32 -4.20
N ILE A 39 -10.84 21.07 -3.75
CA ILE A 39 -11.81 20.15 -4.37
C ILE A 39 -13.20 20.79 -4.26
N LYS A 40 -13.87 20.91 -5.41
CA LYS A 40 -15.18 21.53 -5.53
C LYS A 40 -16.29 20.50 -5.34
N ASP A 41 -17.50 21.00 -5.12
CA ASP A 41 -18.73 20.19 -5.12
C ASP A 41 -18.75 19.08 -4.06
N VAL A 42 -18.00 19.25 -2.97
CA VAL A 42 -18.05 18.38 -1.78
C VAL A 42 -18.04 19.23 -0.52
N ASP A 43 -18.84 18.85 0.48
CA ASP A 43 -18.77 19.49 1.80
C ASP A 43 -17.83 18.69 2.71
N PHE A 44 -16.93 19.38 3.40
CA PHE A 44 -15.97 18.75 4.30
C PHE A 44 -16.44 18.80 5.75
N VAL A 45 -16.22 17.70 6.47
CA VAL A 45 -16.51 17.55 7.90
C VAL A 45 -15.32 16.90 8.58
N VAL A 46 -14.91 17.39 9.74
CA VAL A 46 -13.84 16.76 10.54
C VAL A 46 -14.39 16.33 11.89
N CYS A 47 -14.18 15.06 12.24
CA CYS A 47 -14.60 14.45 13.50
C CYS A 47 -13.38 13.98 14.29
N ASN A 48 -13.14 14.53 15.48
CA ASN A 48 -12.00 14.10 16.31
C ASN A 48 -12.30 14.17 17.81
N THR A 49 -11.63 13.33 18.59
CA THR A 49 -11.65 13.38 20.06
C THR A 49 -10.63 14.37 20.62
N ASP A 50 -9.64 14.76 19.82
CA ASP A 50 -8.65 15.77 20.17
C ASP A 50 -9.14 17.16 19.74
N HIS A 51 -9.36 18.03 20.72
CA HIS A 51 -9.82 19.40 20.51
C HIS A 51 -8.75 20.27 19.82
N GLN A 52 -7.46 20.05 20.10
CA GLN A 52 -6.38 20.84 19.50
C GLN A 52 -6.33 20.61 17.98
N ALA A 53 -6.51 19.36 17.56
CA ALA A 53 -6.57 19.01 16.14
C ALA A 53 -7.76 19.66 15.42
N LEU A 54 -8.92 19.77 16.08
CA LEU A 54 -10.10 20.42 15.51
C LEU A 54 -9.91 21.93 15.34
N VAL A 55 -9.35 22.62 16.35
CA VAL A 55 -9.10 24.06 16.27
C VAL A 55 -8.18 24.40 15.09
N ASN A 56 -7.14 23.60 14.88
CA ASN A 56 -6.17 23.82 13.80
C ASN A 56 -6.69 23.49 12.39
N SER A 57 -7.82 22.78 12.26
CA SER A 57 -8.40 22.46 10.96
C SER A 57 -8.98 23.70 10.27
N PRO A 58 -8.73 23.92 8.96
CA PRO A 58 -9.34 25.00 8.19
C PRO A 58 -10.80 24.73 7.79
N VAL A 59 -11.33 23.52 8.02
CA VAL A 59 -12.69 23.13 7.63
C VAL A 59 -13.73 23.76 8.53
N GLU A 60 -14.86 24.21 7.96
CA GLU A 60 -15.93 24.90 8.70
C GLU A 60 -16.69 23.97 9.66
N ILE A 61 -17.04 22.77 9.20
CA ILE A 61 -17.86 21.82 9.98
C ILE A 61 -16.94 20.90 10.80
N LYS A 62 -16.95 21.11 12.12
CA LYS A 62 -16.11 20.38 13.07
C LYS A 62 -16.98 19.72 14.14
N ILE A 63 -16.77 18.43 14.38
CA ILE A 63 -17.49 17.67 15.39
C ILE A 63 -16.49 17.11 16.40
N GLN A 64 -16.64 17.53 17.65
CA GLN A 64 -15.86 16.96 18.74
C GLN A 64 -16.54 15.69 19.24
N LEU A 65 -15.80 14.58 19.20
CA LEU A 65 -16.27 13.28 19.68
C LEU A 65 -15.88 13.11 21.16
N GLY A 66 -16.80 12.60 21.97
CA GLY A 66 -16.55 12.24 23.36
C GLY A 66 -16.10 13.42 24.21
N SER A 67 -16.81 14.55 24.12
CA SER A 67 -16.51 15.76 24.91
C SER A 67 -16.48 15.47 26.41
N SER A 68 -17.37 14.60 26.90
CA SER A 68 -17.44 14.22 28.32
C SER A 68 -16.43 13.12 28.65
N LEU A 69 -16.20 12.17 27.73
CA LEU A 69 -15.34 11.01 27.96
C LEU A 69 -13.84 11.35 27.94
N THR A 70 -13.41 12.22 27.03
CA THR A 70 -11.99 12.47 26.76
C THR A 70 -11.51 13.86 27.20
N GLU A 71 -12.43 14.74 27.57
CA GLU A 71 -12.17 16.16 27.85
C GLU A 71 -11.40 16.85 26.71
N GLY A 72 -11.52 16.36 25.47
CA GLY A 72 -10.80 16.90 24.32
C GLY A 72 -9.32 16.50 24.23
N ARG A 73 -8.84 15.53 25.01
CA ARG A 73 -7.44 15.07 25.04
C ARG A 73 -7.14 13.91 24.08
N GLY A 74 -8.14 13.44 23.34
CA GLY A 74 -8.01 12.33 22.42
C GLY A 74 -8.20 10.93 23.04
N ALA A 75 -8.25 9.91 22.17
CA ALA A 75 -8.55 8.51 22.56
C ALA A 75 -7.32 7.70 23.03
N GLY A 76 -6.13 8.29 23.14
CA GLY A 76 -4.93 7.62 23.69
C GLY A 76 -4.52 6.33 22.98
N ASN A 77 -4.70 6.24 21.65
CA ASN A 77 -4.44 5.06 20.83
C ASN A 77 -5.23 3.79 21.24
N LYS A 78 -6.41 3.99 21.83
CA LYS A 78 -7.35 2.91 22.21
C LYS A 78 -8.62 3.00 21.33
N PRO A 79 -8.83 2.05 20.41
CA PRO A 79 -10.01 2.02 19.55
C PRO A 79 -11.33 2.04 20.32
N GLU A 80 -11.43 1.33 21.45
CA GLU A 80 -12.63 1.32 22.28
C GLU A 80 -13.04 2.70 22.80
N ILE A 81 -12.06 3.55 23.16
CA ILE A 81 -12.36 4.93 23.60
C ILE A 81 -12.87 5.75 22.41
N GLY A 82 -12.26 5.60 21.23
CA GLY A 82 -12.74 6.25 20.00
C GLY A 82 -14.16 5.84 19.64
N ARG A 83 -14.48 4.56 19.82
CA ARG A 83 -15.82 4.01 19.60
C ARG A 83 -16.84 4.59 20.57
N GLN A 84 -16.54 4.58 21.87
CA GLN A 84 -17.44 5.15 22.89
C GLN A 84 -17.65 6.65 22.68
N ALA A 85 -16.60 7.39 22.33
CA ALA A 85 -16.68 8.81 22.01
C ALA A 85 -17.58 9.09 20.79
N ALA A 86 -17.54 8.22 19.77
CA ALA A 86 -18.43 8.33 18.62
C ALA A 86 -19.90 8.05 18.96
N ILE A 87 -20.16 7.11 19.87
CA ILE A 87 -21.53 6.80 20.34
C ILE A 87 -22.10 7.98 21.13
N GLU A 88 -21.30 8.64 21.96
CA GLU A 88 -21.72 9.82 22.74
C GLU A 88 -22.25 10.95 21.85
N ASN A 89 -21.53 11.26 20.77
CA ASN A 89 -21.84 12.38 19.86
C ASN A 89 -22.41 11.93 18.51
N ILE A 90 -23.03 10.76 18.44
CA ILE A 90 -23.54 10.24 17.16
C ILE A 90 -24.65 11.12 16.57
N GLN A 91 -25.47 11.73 17.43
CA GLN A 91 -26.55 12.61 17.02
C GLN A 91 -26.03 13.82 16.23
N ASP A 92 -24.92 14.42 16.67
CA ASP A 92 -24.31 15.57 15.98
C ASP A 92 -23.86 15.18 14.56
N VAL A 93 -23.32 13.97 14.40
CA VAL A 93 -22.91 13.42 13.11
C VAL A 93 -24.13 13.16 12.22
N THR A 94 -25.18 12.53 12.77
CA THR A 94 -26.44 12.25 12.08
C THR A 94 -27.12 13.54 11.61
N ASP A 95 -27.11 14.60 12.42
CA ASP A 95 -27.72 15.89 12.09
C ASP A 95 -26.97 16.58 10.94
N VAL A 96 -25.65 16.45 10.87
CA VAL A 96 -24.84 16.95 9.75
C VAL A 96 -25.07 16.12 8.48
N LEU A 97 -25.15 14.80 8.61
CA LEU A 97 -25.42 13.87 7.50
C LEU A 97 -26.83 14.03 6.93
N SER A 98 -27.82 14.35 7.74
CA SER A 98 -29.22 14.47 7.30
C SER A 98 -29.47 15.69 6.39
N ARG A 99 -28.53 16.65 6.34
CA ARG A 99 -28.65 17.89 5.54
C ARG A 99 -28.26 17.66 4.08
N ASN A 100 -29.21 17.14 3.29
CA ASN A 100 -29.09 16.98 1.83
C ASN A 100 -27.95 16.05 1.36
N THR A 101 -27.56 15.05 2.15
CA THR A 101 -26.50 14.10 1.75
C THR A 101 -27.10 12.90 1.02
N LYS A 102 -26.56 12.59 -0.17
CA LYS A 102 -26.83 11.35 -0.91
C LYS A 102 -25.68 10.37 -0.85
N MET A 103 -24.46 10.89 -0.72
CA MET A 103 -23.24 10.10 -0.63
C MET A 103 -22.30 10.66 0.42
N VAL A 104 -21.65 9.77 1.17
CA VAL A 104 -20.63 10.15 2.14
C VAL A 104 -19.34 9.37 1.92
N PHE A 105 -18.23 10.09 1.89
CA PHE A 105 -16.89 9.54 1.97
C PHE A 105 -16.39 9.59 3.41
N ILE A 106 -16.13 8.44 4.01
CA ILE A 106 -15.56 8.37 5.36
C ILE A 106 -14.08 8.07 5.20
N THR A 107 -13.22 9.05 5.50
CA THR A 107 -11.78 8.88 5.48
C THR A 107 -11.20 8.73 6.88
N ALA A 108 -10.38 7.71 7.06
CA ALA A 108 -9.75 7.43 8.35
C ALA A 108 -8.39 6.75 8.18
N GLY A 109 -7.41 7.20 8.97
CA GLY A 109 -6.17 6.49 9.18
C GLY A 109 -6.36 5.36 10.19
N MET A 110 -6.30 4.10 9.75
CA MET A 110 -6.51 2.94 10.60
C MET A 110 -5.27 2.65 11.45
N GLY A 111 -5.47 2.07 12.63
CA GLY A 111 -4.40 1.73 13.58
C GLY A 111 -4.18 2.75 14.70
N GLY A 112 -4.90 3.88 14.67
CA GLY A 112 -5.02 4.82 15.79
C GLY A 112 -6.14 4.44 16.78
N GLY A 113 -6.44 5.34 17.72
CA GLY A 113 -7.59 5.19 18.62
C GLY A 113 -8.89 5.74 18.02
N THR A 114 -8.90 7.02 17.65
CA THR A 114 -10.11 7.70 17.18
C THR A 114 -10.59 7.17 15.83
N GLY A 115 -9.75 7.19 14.79
CA GLY A 115 -10.12 6.75 13.43
C GLY A 115 -10.66 5.31 13.43
N THR A 116 -9.86 4.38 13.95
CA THR A 116 -10.19 2.94 14.03
C THR A 116 -11.50 2.66 14.78
N GLY A 117 -11.77 3.37 15.87
CA GLY A 117 -12.96 3.11 16.71
C GLY A 117 -14.21 3.86 16.28
N ALA A 118 -14.05 5.12 15.85
CA ALA A 118 -15.16 6.00 15.51
C ALA A 118 -15.67 5.81 14.07
N ALA A 119 -14.79 5.54 13.11
CA ALA A 119 -15.18 5.42 11.71
C ALA A 119 -16.24 4.32 11.45
N PRO A 120 -16.17 3.11 12.06
CA PRO A 120 -17.22 2.11 11.91
C PRO A 120 -18.59 2.56 12.44
N ILE A 121 -18.61 3.36 13.52
CA ILE A 121 -19.86 3.86 14.12
C ILE A 121 -20.49 4.93 13.24
N ILE A 122 -19.68 5.84 12.70
CA ILE A 122 -20.12 6.87 11.75
C ILE A 122 -20.63 6.22 10.46
N ALA A 123 -19.94 5.21 9.94
CA ALA A 123 -20.36 4.45 8.77
C ALA A 123 -21.71 3.77 8.98
N LYS A 124 -21.89 3.14 10.16
CA LYS A 124 -23.16 2.53 10.53
C LYS A 124 -24.30 3.55 10.52
N ALA A 125 -24.11 4.72 11.12
CA ALA A 125 -25.13 5.77 11.16
C ALA A 125 -25.46 6.29 9.75
N ALA A 126 -24.45 6.48 8.88
CA ALA A 126 -24.68 6.89 7.50
C ALA A 126 -25.49 5.86 6.69
N LYS A 127 -25.15 4.57 6.84
CA LYS A 127 -25.85 3.48 6.15
C LYS A 127 -27.30 3.32 6.65
N GLU A 128 -27.54 3.51 7.94
CA GLU A 128 -28.90 3.52 8.52
C GLU A 128 -29.78 4.68 8.01
N LEU A 129 -29.17 5.79 7.61
CA LEU A 129 -29.85 6.92 6.96
C LEU A 129 -30.14 6.68 5.46
N GLY A 130 -29.67 5.57 4.89
CA GLY A 130 -29.81 5.28 3.45
C GLY A 130 -28.91 6.14 2.57
N ILE A 131 -27.77 6.59 3.10
CA ILE A 131 -26.74 7.35 2.36
C ILE A 131 -25.75 6.35 1.76
N LEU A 132 -25.38 6.51 0.50
CA LEU A 132 -24.33 5.70 -0.13
C LEU A 132 -23.01 5.93 0.60
N THR A 133 -22.55 4.92 1.34
CA THR A 133 -21.46 5.06 2.30
C THR A 133 -20.20 4.40 1.75
N VAL A 134 -19.20 5.23 1.40
CA VAL A 134 -17.91 4.78 0.90
C VAL A 134 -16.82 5.09 1.91
N ALA A 135 -16.10 4.08 2.40
CA ALA A 135 -14.97 4.29 3.29
C ALA A 135 -13.65 4.27 2.50
N ILE A 136 -12.80 5.27 2.73
CA ILE A 136 -11.45 5.37 2.17
C ILE A 136 -10.47 5.34 3.34
N VAL A 137 -9.82 4.20 3.54
CA VAL A 137 -9.06 3.92 4.76
C VAL A 137 -7.61 3.56 4.44
N THR A 138 -6.68 4.02 5.28
CA THR A 138 -5.26 3.69 5.10
C THR A 138 -4.78 2.66 6.12
N ILE A 139 -4.01 1.68 5.67
CA ILE A 139 -3.21 0.80 6.53
C ILE A 139 -1.89 1.54 6.87
N PRO A 140 -1.46 1.56 8.15
CA PRO A 140 -0.27 2.30 8.58
C PRO A 140 1.02 1.70 8.01
N PHE A 141 2.11 2.49 8.02
CA PHE A 141 3.43 1.99 7.62
C PHE A 141 3.90 0.88 8.56
N ARG A 142 4.71 -0.07 8.06
CA ARG A 142 5.27 -1.14 8.91
C ARG A 142 6.07 -0.60 10.11
N ASN A 143 6.71 0.55 9.93
CA ASN A 143 7.56 1.20 10.93
C ASN A 143 6.76 1.82 12.09
N GLU A 144 5.43 2.00 11.95
CA GLU A 144 4.58 2.49 13.04
C GLU A 144 4.30 1.43 14.12
N GLY A 145 4.64 0.17 13.84
CA GLY A 145 4.65 -0.93 14.79
C GLY A 145 3.49 -1.91 14.61
N LYS A 146 3.76 -3.18 14.97
CA LYS A 146 2.83 -4.32 14.80
C LYS A 146 1.48 -4.11 15.49
N ARG A 147 1.47 -3.39 16.62
CA ARG A 147 0.23 -3.10 17.37
C ARG A 147 -0.74 -2.23 16.56
N ARG A 148 -0.26 -1.20 15.88
CA ARG A 148 -1.12 -0.34 15.04
C ARG A 148 -1.66 -1.11 13.84
N ILE A 149 -0.86 -1.96 13.22
CA ILE A 149 -1.30 -2.82 12.11
C ILE A 149 -2.40 -3.77 12.56
N ALA A 150 -2.24 -4.43 13.71
CA ALA A 150 -3.28 -5.32 14.25
C ALA A 150 -4.60 -4.56 14.53
N GLN A 151 -4.50 -3.37 15.14
CA GLN A 151 -5.66 -2.49 15.36
C GLN A 151 -6.30 -2.05 14.03
N ALA A 152 -5.49 -1.79 13.00
CA ALA A 152 -5.98 -1.38 11.70
C ALA A 152 -6.80 -2.50 11.02
N VAL A 153 -6.31 -3.73 11.05
CA VAL A 153 -7.03 -4.90 10.49
C VAL A 153 -8.36 -5.09 11.19
N GLU A 154 -8.39 -5.04 12.53
CA GLU A 154 -9.64 -5.15 13.31
C GLU A 154 -10.63 -4.02 12.98
N GLY A 155 -10.14 -2.78 12.84
CA GLY A 155 -10.98 -1.65 12.45
C GLY A 155 -11.53 -1.75 11.03
N ILE A 156 -10.74 -2.31 10.11
CA ILE A 156 -11.15 -2.54 8.71
C ILE A 156 -12.26 -3.61 8.66
N GLU A 157 -12.10 -4.73 9.36
CA GLU A 157 -13.15 -5.76 9.45
C GLU A 157 -14.45 -5.23 10.09
N ALA A 158 -14.34 -4.25 11.00
CA ALA A 158 -15.48 -3.62 11.64
C ALA A 158 -16.22 -2.65 10.69
N ILE A 159 -15.49 -1.80 9.97
CA ILE A 159 -16.10 -0.82 9.05
C ILE A 159 -16.67 -1.49 7.79
N GLU A 160 -16.05 -2.56 7.30
CA GLU A 160 -16.49 -3.30 6.10
C GLU A 160 -17.96 -3.73 6.19
N LYS A 161 -18.41 -4.11 7.39
CA LYS A 161 -19.81 -4.54 7.66
C LYS A 161 -20.83 -3.40 7.59
N HIS A 162 -20.36 -2.16 7.63
CA HIS A 162 -21.18 -0.96 7.78
C HIS A 162 -21.04 0.02 6.62
N VAL A 163 -20.34 -0.36 5.55
CA VAL A 163 -20.18 0.44 4.34
C VAL A 163 -20.75 -0.30 3.13
N ASP A 164 -20.96 0.44 2.04
CA ASP A 164 -21.34 -0.13 0.75
C ASP A 164 -20.11 -0.51 -0.06
N SER A 165 -19.12 0.38 -0.05
CA SER A 165 -17.82 0.18 -0.69
C SER A 165 -16.69 0.59 0.25
N LEU A 166 -15.61 -0.19 0.25
CA LEU A 166 -14.42 0.01 1.08
C LEU A 166 -13.17 0.07 0.19
N LEU A 167 -12.57 1.25 0.10
CA LEU A 167 -11.28 1.45 -0.55
C LEU A 167 -10.16 1.40 0.49
N VAL A 168 -9.29 0.40 0.37
CA VAL A 168 -8.17 0.16 1.31
C VAL A 168 -6.86 0.56 0.65
N ILE A 169 -6.20 1.57 1.21
CA ILE A 169 -4.92 2.09 0.74
C ILE A 169 -3.81 1.59 1.66
N ASN A 170 -2.78 0.97 1.08
CA ASN A 170 -1.64 0.47 1.83
C ASN A 170 -0.49 1.48 1.80
N ASN A 171 -0.20 2.13 2.92
CA ASN A 171 0.89 3.12 2.99
C ASN A 171 2.26 2.49 2.72
N GLU A 172 2.43 1.19 2.92
CA GLU A 172 3.66 0.49 2.56
C GLU A 172 3.95 0.55 1.04
N LYS A 173 2.90 0.52 0.21
CA LYS A 173 3.04 0.64 -1.25
C LYS A 173 3.58 2.00 -1.68
N ILE A 174 3.19 3.05 -0.97
CA ILE A 174 3.74 4.40 -1.18
C ILE A 174 5.25 4.37 -0.95
N ARG A 175 5.73 3.69 0.11
CA ARG A 175 7.17 3.54 0.36
C ARG A 175 7.88 2.72 -0.72
N GLU A 176 7.26 1.65 -1.21
CA GLU A 176 7.85 0.79 -2.26
C GLU A 176 8.12 1.56 -3.57
N MET A 177 7.25 2.49 -3.96
CA MET A 177 7.45 3.24 -5.22
C MET A 177 8.29 4.50 -5.09
N TYR A 178 8.13 5.25 -4.00
CA TYR A 178 8.84 6.52 -3.82
C TYR A 178 10.19 6.37 -3.09
N GLY A 179 10.47 5.19 -2.54
CA GLY A 179 11.72 4.89 -1.85
C GLY A 179 11.80 5.50 -0.45
N ASP A 180 12.99 5.96 -0.08
CA ASP A 180 13.29 6.51 1.25
C ASP A 180 12.86 7.98 1.35
N LEU A 181 11.58 8.20 1.64
CA LEU A 181 11.02 9.51 1.93
C LEU A 181 11.18 9.87 3.41
N LYS A 182 11.30 11.17 3.71
CA LYS A 182 11.17 11.65 5.09
C LYS A 182 9.77 11.34 5.63
N ILE A 183 9.65 11.14 6.95
CA ILE A 183 8.37 10.80 7.60
C ILE A 183 7.25 11.80 7.23
N SER A 184 7.52 13.10 7.28
CA SER A 184 6.54 14.14 6.92
C SER A 184 6.11 14.07 5.46
N GLU A 185 7.07 13.80 4.56
CA GLU A 185 6.81 13.68 3.13
C GLU A 185 6.01 12.40 2.84
N ALA A 186 6.31 11.29 3.53
CA ALA A 186 5.59 10.03 3.40
C ALA A 186 4.12 10.15 3.81
N PHE A 187 3.82 10.82 4.93
CA PHE A 187 2.43 11.07 5.34
C PHE A 187 1.73 12.06 4.42
N SER A 188 2.41 13.12 3.97
CA SER A 188 1.86 14.03 2.97
C SER A 188 1.54 13.31 1.66
N LYS A 189 2.33 12.30 1.26
CA LYS A 189 2.02 11.43 0.12
C LYS A 189 0.84 10.51 0.37
N ALA A 190 0.64 10.02 1.59
CA ALA A 190 -0.58 9.30 1.93
C ALA A 190 -1.82 10.22 1.84
N ASP A 191 -1.71 11.46 2.30
CA ASP A 191 -2.77 12.46 2.19
C ASP A 191 -3.06 12.81 0.72
N ASP A 192 -2.03 12.95 -0.14
CA ASP A 192 -2.18 13.12 -1.60
C ASP A 192 -2.98 11.96 -2.21
N VAL A 193 -2.63 10.72 -1.85
CA VAL A 193 -3.27 9.51 -2.36
C VAL A 193 -4.73 9.43 -1.93
N LEU A 194 -5.04 9.79 -0.68
CA LEU A 194 -6.42 9.90 -0.18
C LEU A 194 -7.21 10.99 -0.91
N ALA A 195 -6.59 12.15 -1.15
CA ALA A 195 -7.22 13.25 -1.85
C ALA A 195 -7.53 12.89 -3.30
N ILE A 196 -6.60 12.22 -4.00
CA ILE A 196 -6.83 11.70 -5.36
C ILE A 196 -7.99 10.70 -5.37
N ALA A 197 -8.09 9.85 -4.35
CA ALA A 197 -9.16 8.87 -4.25
C ALA A 197 -10.54 9.52 -4.10
N ALA A 198 -10.68 10.43 -3.12
CA ALA A 198 -11.93 11.14 -2.90
C ALA A 198 -12.30 12.05 -4.08
N LYS A 199 -11.31 12.77 -4.63
CA LYS A 199 -11.47 13.64 -5.80
C LYS A 199 -11.93 12.83 -7.02
N GLY A 200 -11.27 11.72 -7.32
CA GLY A 200 -11.57 10.92 -8.51
C GLY A 200 -13.00 10.37 -8.52
N ILE A 201 -13.52 9.92 -7.36
CA ILE A 201 -14.91 9.45 -7.26
C ILE A 201 -15.89 10.64 -7.32
N ALA A 202 -15.60 11.72 -6.60
CA ALA A 202 -16.48 12.89 -6.57
C ALA A 202 -16.60 13.56 -7.95
N GLU A 203 -15.49 13.67 -8.70
CA GLU A 203 -15.47 14.28 -10.03
C GLU A 203 -16.25 13.49 -11.07
N ILE A 204 -16.33 12.15 -10.96
CA ILE A 204 -17.17 11.32 -11.85
C ILE A 204 -18.64 11.77 -11.82
N ILE A 205 -19.11 12.22 -10.66
CA ILE A 205 -20.52 12.58 -10.42
C ILE A 205 -20.75 14.08 -10.63
N THR A 206 -19.80 14.91 -10.21
CA THR A 206 -19.98 16.37 -10.11
C THR A 206 -19.54 17.11 -11.37
N VAL A 207 -18.49 16.63 -12.05
CA VAL A 207 -17.96 17.27 -13.24
C VAL A 207 -18.78 16.82 -14.44
N HIS A 208 -19.43 17.79 -15.08
CA HIS A 208 -20.21 17.53 -16.28
C HIS A 208 -19.27 17.48 -17.49
N GLY A 209 -19.17 16.34 -18.14
CA GLY A 209 -18.67 16.19 -19.50
C GLY A 209 -19.77 15.86 -20.50
N TYR A 210 -19.36 15.29 -21.64
CA TYR A 210 -20.26 14.97 -22.75
C TYR A 210 -21.08 13.70 -22.47
N ILE A 211 -20.47 12.73 -21.81
CA ILE A 211 -21.06 11.49 -21.33
C ILE A 211 -20.88 11.48 -19.82
N ASN A 212 -21.93 11.92 -19.15
CA ASN A 212 -21.98 11.93 -17.69
C ASN A 212 -22.44 10.56 -17.19
N VAL A 213 -21.74 10.07 -16.17
CA VAL A 213 -22.24 8.97 -15.35
C VAL A 213 -23.18 9.59 -14.33
N ASP A 214 -24.43 9.13 -14.28
CA ASP A 214 -25.37 9.66 -13.30
C ASP A 214 -25.13 9.05 -11.90
N PHE A 215 -25.75 9.65 -10.88
CA PHE A 215 -25.60 9.14 -9.51
C PHE A 215 -26.16 7.72 -9.36
N ALA A 216 -27.20 7.34 -10.12
CA ALA A 216 -27.83 6.04 -10.02
C ALA A 216 -26.93 4.92 -10.59
N ASP A 217 -26.15 5.21 -11.63
CA ASP A 217 -25.15 4.32 -12.18
C ASP A 217 -24.02 4.09 -11.17
N VAL A 218 -23.52 5.16 -10.55
CA VAL A 218 -22.48 5.04 -9.49
C VAL A 218 -23.03 4.29 -8.27
N GLU A 219 -24.25 4.59 -7.84
CA GLU A 219 -24.93 3.88 -6.76
C GLU A 219 -25.08 2.39 -7.08
N THR A 220 -25.48 2.04 -8.31
CA THR A 220 -25.65 0.63 -8.73
C THR A 220 -24.34 -0.15 -8.65
N VAL A 221 -23.21 0.47 -8.98
CA VAL A 221 -21.91 -0.21 -8.96
C VAL A 221 -21.29 -0.27 -7.58
N MET A 222 -21.42 0.80 -6.78
CA MET A 222 -20.76 0.91 -5.48
C MET A 222 -21.62 0.40 -4.32
N ALA A 223 -22.94 0.25 -4.50
CA ALA A 223 -23.83 -0.28 -3.49
C ALA A 223 -23.50 -1.75 -3.17
N ASN A 224 -23.14 -2.02 -1.92
CA ASN A 224 -22.77 -3.35 -1.41
C ASN A 224 -21.70 -4.06 -2.28
N SER A 225 -20.80 -3.31 -2.89
CA SER A 225 -19.70 -3.85 -3.70
C SER A 225 -18.56 -4.43 -2.85
N GLY A 226 -18.56 -4.15 -1.55
CA GLY A 226 -17.53 -4.60 -0.63
C GLY A 226 -16.22 -3.88 -0.90
N VAL A 227 -15.14 -4.64 -1.03
CA VAL A 227 -13.81 -4.07 -1.29
C VAL A 227 -13.72 -3.49 -2.70
N ALA A 228 -13.18 -2.27 -2.78
CA ALA A 228 -12.87 -1.57 -4.01
C ALA A 228 -11.37 -1.30 -4.12
N ILE A 229 -10.89 -1.21 -5.35
CA ILE A 229 -9.52 -0.86 -5.69
C ILE A 229 -9.57 0.27 -6.73
N MET A 230 -8.66 1.23 -6.62
CA MET A 230 -8.62 2.40 -7.50
C MET A 230 -7.27 2.52 -8.18
N GLY A 231 -7.23 3.11 -9.37
CA GLY A 231 -6.00 3.49 -10.04
C GLY A 231 -6.19 4.83 -10.72
N SER A 232 -5.22 5.73 -10.62
CA SER A 232 -5.27 7.00 -11.33
C SER A 232 -3.90 7.36 -11.87
N ALA A 233 -3.85 7.86 -13.10
CA ALA A 233 -2.63 8.38 -13.68
C ALA A 233 -2.91 9.40 -14.78
N ARG A 234 -1.93 10.31 -14.94
CA ARG A 234 -1.90 11.36 -15.94
C ARG A 234 -0.81 11.05 -16.97
N ALA A 235 -1.11 11.15 -18.25
CA ALA A 235 -0.14 10.98 -19.32
C ALA A 235 -0.37 11.98 -20.46
N SER A 236 0.68 12.22 -21.24
CA SER A 236 0.68 13.19 -22.34
C SER A 236 1.51 12.70 -23.53
N GLY A 237 1.39 13.42 -24.65
CA GLY A 237 2.06 13.12 -25.91
C GLY A 237 1.42 11.98 -26.71
N GLU A 238 2.17 11.40 -27.65
CA GLU A 238 1.68 10.31 -28.49
C GLU A 238 1.32 9.07 -27.66
N ASN A 239 0.21 8.42 -28.03
CA ASN A 239 -0.37 7.29 -27.30
C ASN A 239 -0.64 7.59 -25.81
N ARG A 240 -1.04 8.84 -25.49
CA ARG A 240 -1.38 9.26 -24.11
C ARG A 240 -2.42 8.35 -23.46
N ALA A 241 -3.41 7.85 -24.23
CA ALA A 241 -4.43 6.93 -23.75
C ALA A 241 -3.85 5.62 -23.17
N ILE A 242 -3.05 4.90 -23.96
CA ILE A 242 -2.41 3.64 -23.53
C ILE A 242 -1.40 3.88 -22.40
N LYS A 243 -0.66 4.99 -22.43
CA LYS A 243 0.27 5.35 -21.35
C LYS A 243 -0.47 5.63 -20.05
N ALA A 244 -1.56 6.40 -20.10
CA ALA A 244 -2.37 6.73 -18.93
C ALA A 244 -2.97 5.47 -18.31
N ILE A 245 -3.58 4.59 -19.10
CA ILE A 245 -4.20 3.37 -18.55
C ILE A 245 -3.17 2.41 -17.93
N LYS A 246 -1.99 2.24 -18.56
CA LYS A 246 -0.91 1.42 -18.00
C LYS A 246 -0.39 2.00 -16.69
N ALA A 247 -0.19 3.31 -16.63
CA ALA A 247 0.23 3.98 -15.41
C ALA A 247 -0.85 3.92 -14.31
N ALA A 248 -2.13 3.99 -14.69
CA ALA A 248 -3.25 3.88 -13.74
C ALA A 248 -3.32 2.48 -13.11
N LEU A 249 -3.10 1.41 -13.90
CA LEU A 249 -3.01 0.05 -13.38
C LEU A 249 -1.77 -0.23 -12.52
N GLN A 250 -0.72 0.55 -12.69
CA GLN A 250 0.52 0.49 -11.89
C GLN A 250 0.50 1.45 -10.70
N SER A 251 -0.64 2.11 -10.44
CA SER A 251 -0.76 3.16 -9.44
C SER A 251 -0.68 2.60 -8.01
N PRO A 252 -0.14 3.36 -7.03
CA PRO A 252 -0.16 3.03 -5.59
C PRO A 252 -1.50 2.54 -5.03
N LEU A 253 -2.57 3.08 -5.62
CA LEU A 253 -3.94 2.85 -5.22
C LEU A 253 -4.42 1.43 -5.59
N LEU A 254 -3.68 0.75 -6.48
CA LEU A 254 -4.05 -0.55 -7.05
C LEU A 254 -3.19 -1.65 -6.43
N ASN A 255 -3.76 -2.37 -5.46
CA ASN A 255 -3.04 -3.46 -4.79
C ASN A 255 -2.76 -4.60 -5.78
N ASN A 256 -1.47 -4.85 -6.05
CA ASN A 256 -0.96 -5.96 -6.86
C ASN A 256 -1.28 -5.93 -8.36
N ASN A 257 -1.62 -4.76 -8.92
CA ASN A 257 -1.84 -4.54 -10.35
C ASN A 257 -2.90 -5.46 -11.01
N ASP A 258 -3.70 -6.17 -10.21
CA ASP A 258 -4.63 -7.18 -10.69
C ASP A 258 -6.07 -6.72 -10.48
N ILE A 259 -6.75 -6.44 -11.58
CA ILE A 259 -8.19 -6.15 -11.62
C ILE A 259 -9.01 -7.36 -12.07
N SER A 260 -8.36 -8.53 -12.23
CA SER A 260 -9.03 -9.77 -12.63
C SER A 260 -10.06 -10.16 -11.57
N GLY A 261 -11.30 -10.42 -12.01
CA GLY A 261 -12.39 -10.81 -11.12
C GLY A 261 -13.10 -9.65 -10.42
N ALA A 262 -12.83 -8.40 -10.82
CA ALA A 262 -13.76 -7.30 -10.55
C ALA A 262 -15.07 -7.56 -11.29
N ARG A 263 -16.20 -7.36 -10.60
CA ARG A 263 -17.53 -7.52 -11.21
C ARG A 263 -17.91 -6.27 -12.00
N ASN A 264 -17.55 -5.10 -11.48
CA ASN A 264 -17.90 -3.82 -12.05
C ASN A 264 -16.66 -2.92 -12.10
N ILE A 265 -16.58 -2.09 -13.13
CA ILE A 265 -15.49 -1.14 -13.33
C ILE A 265 -16.07 0.22 -13.69
N LEU A 266 -15.71 1.25 -12.93
CA LEU A 266 -15.93 2.65 -13.31
C LEU A 266 -14.64 3.17 -13.93
N LEU A 267 -14.78 3.76 -15.11
CA LEU A 267 -13.72 4.45 -15.81
C LEU A 267 -14.08 5.93 -15.95
N ASN A 268 -13.26 6.80 -15.40
CA ASN A 268 -13.32 8.22 -15.66
C ASN A 268 -12.17 8.62 -16.56
N VAL A 269 -12.47 9.34 -17.64
CA VAL A 269 -11.45 9.91 -18.51
C VAL A 269 -11.61 11.41 -18.57
N THR A 270 -10.68 12.13 -17.95
CA THR A 270 -10.63 13.59 -17.97
C THR A 270 -9.58 14.07 -18.95
N SER A 271 -10.01 14.86 -19.93
CA SER A 271 -9.14 15.49 -20.92
C SER A 271 -8.96 16.97 -20.61
N GLY A 272 -7.83 17.54 -21.03
CA GLY A 272 -7.57 18.96 -20.90
C GLY A 272 -8.19 19.80 -22.01
N LYS A 273 -7.36 20.55 -22.73
CA LYS A 273 -7.72 21.33 -23.93
C LYS A 273 -8.01 20.43 -25.13
N ASP A 274 -7.17 19.41 -25.31
CA ASP A 274 -7.30 18.45 -26.39
C ASP A 274 -8.23 17.32 -25.94
N GLU A 275 -9.47 17.38 -26.41
CA GLU A 275 -10.50 16.39 -26.16
C GLU A 275 -10.02 14.98 -26.55
N ILE A 276 -10.47 13.98 -25.79
CA ILE A 276 -10.17 12.59 -26.10
C ILE A 276 -10.91 12.14 -27.37
N THR A 277 -10.21 11.38 -28.21
CA THR A 277 -10.80 10.80 -29.42
C THR A 277 -11.49 9.46 -29.15
N MET A 278 -12.42 9.06 -30.03
CA MET A 278 -13.09 7.76 -29.91
C MET A 278 -12.11 6.58 -30.02
N ASP A 279 -11.04 6.74 -30.81
CA ASP A 279 -10.00 5.71 -30.93
C ASP A 279 -9.22 5.56 -29.62
N GLU A 280 -8.88 6.66 -28.96
CA GLU A 280 -8.23 6.65 -27.63
C GLU A 280 -9.12 5.99 -26.56
N ILE A 281 -10.43 6.27 -26.55
CA ILE A 281 -11.37 5.59 -25.66
C ILE A 281 -11.41 4.09 -25.96
N GLY A 282 -11.52 3.70 -27.23
CA GLY A 282 -11.51 2.29 -27.64
C GLY A 282 -10.25 1.55 -27.18
N GLN A 283 -9.08 2.16 -27.33
CA GLN A 283 -7.82 1.61 -26.84
C GLN A 283 -7.81 1.41 -25.31
N ILE A 284 -8.42 2.32 -24.56
CA ILE A 284 -8.52 2.21 -23.09
C ILE A 284 -9.49 1.08 -22.72
N THR A 285 -10.68 1.05 -23.30
CA THR A 285 -11.73 0.06 -22.96
C THR A 285 -11.28 -1.35 -23.32
N ASP A 286 -10.67 -1.53 -24.50
CA ASP A 286 -10.17 -2.84 -24.96
C ASP A 286 -9.06 -3.35 -24.03
N TYR A 287 -8.17 -2.45 -23.58
CA TYR A 287 -7.10 -2.81 -22.66
C TYR A 287 -7.65 -3.21 -21.29
N ILE A 288 -8.63 -2.48 -20.75
CA ILE A 288 -9.27 -2.82 -19.47
C ILE A 288 -9.99 -4.17 -19.56
N GLN A 289 -10.77 -4.40 -20.61
CA GLN A 289 -11.49 -5.66 -20.81
C GLN A 289 -10.52 -6.86 -20.95
N ALA A 290 -9.38 -6.67 -21.62
CA ALA A 290 -8.36 -7.70 -21.75
C ALA A 290 -7.72 -8.07 -20.40
N VAL A 291 -7.59 -7.14 -19.46
CA VAL A 291 -7.01 -7.39 -18.13
C VAL A 291 -8.05 -7.88 -17.13
N ALA A 292 -9.26 -7.31 -17.10
CA ALA A 292 -10.31 -7.67 -16.16
C ALA A 292 -11.04 -8.99 -16.49
N GLY A 293 -11.12 -9.32 -17.79
CA GLY A 293 -11.89 -10.43 -18.33
C GLY A 293 -13.27 -10.00 -18.86
N GLU A 294 -13.85 -10.79 -19.77
CA GLU A 294 -15.10 -10.48 -20.50
C GLU A 294 -16.37 -10.44 -19.63
N GLY A 295 -16.26 -10.68 -18.32
CA GLY A 295 -17.40 -10.75 -17.39
C GLY A 295 -17.64 -9.51 -16.52
N ALA A 296 -16.85 -8.45 -16.69
CA ALA A 296 -16.96 -7.23 -15.88
C ALA A 296 -17.83 -6.17 -16.57
N ASP A 297 -18.79 -5.62 -15.82
CA ASP A 297 -19.62 -4.51 -16.29
C ASP A 297 -18.80 -3.20 -16.25
N LEU A 298 -18.54 -2.62 -17.42
CA LEU A 298 -17.76 -1.39 -17.57
C LEU A 298 -18.68 -0.18 -17.77
N ILE A 299 -18.68 0.74 -16.81
CA ILE A 299 -19.30 2.05 -16.92
C ILE A 299 -18.20 3.08 -17.10
N TRP A 300 -18.36 3.98 -18.06
CA TRP A 300 -17.37 5.01 -18.32
C TRP A 300 -17.99 6.38 -18.51
N GLY A 301 -17.29 7.39 -18.02
CA GLY A 301 -17.60 8.79 -18.21
C GLY A 301 -16.42 9.53 -18.82
N ASN A 302 -16.70 10.64 -19.51
CA ASN A 302 -15.68 11.57 -19.93
C ASN A 302 -15.92 12.95 -19.33
N GLY A 303 -14.83 13.65 -19.03
CA GLY A 303 -14.85 15.01 -18.50
C GLY A 303 -13.79 15.88 -19.16
N THR A 304 -13.94 17.19 -19.02
CA THR A 304 -12.95 18.17 -19.45
C THR A 304 -12.53 19.05 -18.28
N ASP A 305 -11.23 19.13 -18.00
CA ASP A 305 -10.66 20.02 -16.99
C ASP A 305 -9.66 20.99 -17.65
N PRO A 306 -9.94 22.30 -17.69
CA PRO A 306 -9.03 23.30 -18.25
C PRO A 306 -7.63 23.31 -17.61
N ASN A 307 -7.49 22.85 -16.36
CA ASN A 307 -6.23 22.83 -15.64
C ASN A 307 -5.28 21.70 -16.09
N LEU A 308 -5.78 20.73 -16.86
CA LEU A 308 -4.97 19.60 -17.31
C LEU A 308 -4.06 19.94 -18.51
N GLY A 309 -4.25 21.06 -19.20
CA GLY A 309 -3.42 21.40 -20.36
C GLY A 309 -3.65 20.39 -21.50
N ASP A 310 -2.61 19.71 -21.99
CA ASP A 310 -2.73 18.74 -23.09
C ASP A 310 -2.81 17.29 -22.58
N ASP A 311 -2.86 17.12 -21.26
CA ASP A 311 -2.73 15.84 -20.59
C ASP A 311 -4.08 15.13 -20.46
N LEU A 312 -4.02 13.80 -20.44
CA LEU A 312 -5.14 12.92 -20.20
C LEU A 312 -5.00 12.28 -18.81
N ASN A 313 -6.00 12.45 -17.95
CA ASN A 313 -6.08 11.75 -16.67
C ASN A 313 -7.10 10.62 -16.78
N VAL A 314 -6.66 9.40 -16.48
CA VAL A 314 -7.49 8.21 -16.47
C VAL A 314 -7.58 7.71 -15.04
N THR A 315 -8.81 7.56 -14.56
CA THR A 315 -9.12 7.02 -13.24
C THR A 315 -9.97 5.77 -13.40
N ILE A 316 -9.55 4.66 -12.80
CA ILE A 316 -10.22 3.37 -12.82
C ILE A 316 -10.62 3.04 -11.39
N ILE A 317 -11.84 2.54 -11.20
CA ILE A 317 -12.32 2.03 -9.92
C ILE A 317 -12.93 0.67 -10.18
N ALA A 318 -12.28 -0.37 -9.66
CA ALA A 318 -12.75 -1.74 -9.76
C ALA A 318 -13.44 -2.12 -8.45
N THR A 319 -14.64 -2.68 -8.55
CA THR A 319 -15.44 -3.09 -7.38
C THR A 319 -16.00 -4.51 -7.55
N GLY A 320 -16.47 -5.11 -6.45
CA GLY A 320 -17.07 -6.44 -6.49
C GLY A 320 -16.05 -7.58 -6.54
N PHE A 321 -14.85 -7.37 -5.98
CA PHE A 321 -13.89 -8.45 -5.77
C PHE A 321 -14.42 -9.47 -4.76
N CYS A 322 -14.18 -10.76 -5.01
CA CYS A 322 -14.45 -11.80 -4.01
C CYS A 322 -13.65 -11.53 -2.71
N THR A 323 -14.24 -11.82 -1.56
CA THR A 323 -13.77 -11.44 -0.21
C THR A 323 -12.35 -11.90 0.16
N SER A 324 -11.72 -12.74 -0.67
CA SER A 324 -10.34 -13.23 -0.53
C SER A 324 -9.27 -12.42 -1.29
N SER A 325 -9.64 -11.33 -1.95
CA SER A 325 -8.77 -10.64 -2.94
C SER A 325 -7.85 -9.54 -2.40
N ILE A 326 -7.88 -9.20 -1.10
CA ILE A 326 -6.79 -8.42 -0.48
C ILE A 326 -6.00 -9.36 0.45
N PRO A 327 -4.95 -10.04 -0.06
CA PRO A 327 -4.07 -10.87 0.77
C PRO A 327 -3.52 -10.14 1.99
N GLU A 328 -3.32 -8.82 1.91
CA GLU A 328 -2.81 -7.99 3.00
C GLU A 328 -3.77 -7.86 4.19
N LEU A 329 -5.09 -7.99 3.99
CA LEU A 329 -6.08 -8.03 5.08
C LEU A 329 -6.12 -9.41 5.75
N TYR A 330 -5.76 -10.46 5.01
CA TYR A 330 -5.73 -11.84 5.48
C TYR A 330 -4.30 -12.33 5.69
N ILE A 331 -3.52 -11.63 6.52
CA ILE A 331 -2.50 -12.31 7.32
C ILE A 331 -3.23 -13.08 8.44
N ARG A 332 -4.15 -13.99 8.07
CA ARG A 332 -4.50 -15.07 8.97
C ARG A 332 -3.26 -15.93 9.05
N ASN A 333 -2.83 -16.22 10.27
CA ASN A 333 -2.03 -17.41 10.53
C ASN A 333 -2.80 -18.56 9.90
N LYS A 334 -2.43 -18.98 8.69
CA LYS A 334 -2.99 -20.16 8.07
C LYS A 334 -2.72 -21.27 9.07
N GLN A 335 -3.76 -21.82 9.68
CA GLN A 335 -3.63 -23.02 10.48
C GLN A 335 -3.19 -24.09 9.50
N VAL A 336 -1.88 -24.32 9.44
CA VAL A 336 -1.32 -25.44 8.73
C VAL A 336 -1.60 -26.64 9.61
N ASP A 337 -2.49 -27.52 9.15
CA ASP A 337 -2.61 -28.86 9.72
C ASP A 337 -1.29 -29.58 9.46
N VAL A 338 -0.38 -29.54 10.44
CA VAL A 338 0.85 -30.33 10.40
C VAL A 338 0.47 -31.77 10.69
N VAL A 339 0.26 -32.55 9.63
CA VAL A 339 0.13 -34.00 9.74
C VAL A 339 1.53 -34.57 9.92
N MET A 340 1.83 -35.06 11.12
CA MET A 340 3.05 -35.83 11.36
C MET A 340 2.96 -37.16 10.60
N LEU A 341 4.09 -37.64 10.08
CA LEU A 341 4.17 -38.84 9.22
C LEU A 341 3.72 -40.15 9.92
N ASP A 342 3.45 -40.10 11.22
CA ASP A 342 3.12 -41.25 12.08
C ASP A 342 1.60 -41.41 12.32
N GLY A 343 0.74 -40.63 11.65
CA GLY A 343 -0.71 -40.84 11.65
C GLY A 343 -1.46 -40.35 12.90
N GLU A 344 -0.77 -39.81 13.91
CA GLU A 344 -1.43 -39.15 15.04
C GLU A 344 -1.71 -37.66 14.72
N ARG A 345 -2.99 -37.27 14.79
CA ARG A 345 -3.41 -35.87 14.71
C ARG A 345 -2.98 -35.15 15.99
N SER A 346 -2.04 -34.22 15.87
CA SER A 346 -1.75 -33.27 16.96
C SER A 346 -2.83 -32.20 17.05
N GLU A 347 -3.28 -31.87 18.26
CA GLU A 347 -4.18 -30.74 18.48
C GLU A 347 -3.49 -29.41 18.15
N ASN A 348 -4.24 -28.55 17.44
CA ASN A 348 -3.96 -27.18 17.02
C ASN A 348 -2.85 -26.45 17.82
N ARG A 349 -1.62 -26.49 17.30
CA ARG A 349 -0.56 -25.58 17.75
C ARG A 349 -0.45 -24.42 16.77
N LEU A 350 -0.65 -23.20 17.27
CA LEU A 350 -0.36 -21.97 16.53
C LEU A 350 1.14 -21.92 16.20
N VAL A 351 1.52 -22.16 14.94
CA VAL A 351 2.89 -21.98 14.47
C VAL A 351 3.11 -20.51 14.13
N LYS A 352 4.05 -19.85 14.81
CA LYS A 352 4.63 -18.59 14.34
C LYS A 352 5.73 -18.94 13.35
N GLU A 353 5.45 -18.88 12.05
CA GLU A 353 6.53 -18.85 11.07
C GLU A 353 7.14 -17.45 11.06
N SER A 354 8.23 -17.27 11.83
CA SER A 354 9.18 -16.21 11.54
C SER A 354 10.06 -16.66 10.38
N MET A 355 10.02 -15.94 9.26
CA MET A 355 10.93 -16.16 8.12
C MET A 355 12.39 -15.76 8.41
N PHE A 356 12.75 -15.57 9.68
CA PHE A 356 14.10 -15.25 10.17
C PHE A 356 14.36 -16.02 11.45
N GLU A 357 15.27 -16.99 11.39
CA GLU A 357 15.97 -17.50 12.56
C GLU A 357 17.22 -16.65 12.75
N VAL A 358 17.18 -15.68 13.68
CA VAL A 358 18.43 -15.14 14.22
C VAL A 358 18.98 -16.23 15.13
N LYS A 359 19.92 -17.02 14.63
CA LYS A 359 20.76 -17.86 15.49
C LYS A 359 21.58 -16.92 16.37
N ASP A 360 21.18 -16.80 17.64
CA ASP A 360 22.07 -16.28 18.66
C ASP A 360 23.36 -17.10 18.64
N ARG A 361 24.50 -16.42 18.45
CA ARG A 361 25.81 -17.03 18.67
C ARG A 361 25.83 -17.58 20.10
N PRO A 362 26.30 -18.82 20.33
CA PRO A 362 26.43 -19.34 21.68
C PRO A 362 27.38 -18.43 22.46
N SER A 363 26.85 -17.80 23.50
CA SER A 363 27.63 -17.10 24.52
C SER A 363 28.58 -18.11 25.16
N ILE A 364 29.88 -17.88 25.02
CA ILE A 364 30.92 -18.62 25.74
C ILE A 364 30.71 -18.33 27.23
N SER A 365 30.19 -19.32 27.94
CA SER A 365 30.09 -19.35 29.39
C SER A 365 31.51 -19.53 29.96
N HIS A 366 32.17 -18.44 30.33
CA HIS A 366 33.28 -18.52 31.26
C HIS A 366 32.72 -18.82 32.66
N LYS A 367 32.86 -20.08 33.05
CA LYS A 367 32.64 -20.57 34.42
C LYS A 367 33.66 -19.89 35.34
N ARG A 368 33.23 -18.87 36.09
CA ARG A 368 34.03 -18.24 37.15
C ARG A 368 33.74 -18.96 38.46
N GLU A 369 34.74 -19.69 38.95
CA GLU A 369 34.74 -20.27 40.30
C GLU A 369 34.73 -19.16 41.36
N ARG A 370 33.99 -19.38 42.45
CA ARG A 370 34.00 -18.52 43.63
C ARG A 370 35.34 -18.68 44.35
N LEU A 371 36.07 -17.58 44.48
CA LEU A 371 37.02 -17.38 45.56
C LEU A 371 36.56 -16.18 46.39
N THR A 372 36.64 -16.37 47.70
CA THR A 372 36.19 -15.51 48.80
C THR A 372 37.05 -14.26 48.99
N GLU A 373 36.43 -13.25 49.61
CA GLU A 373 37.05 -12.18 50.44
C GLU A 373 37.88 -11.07 49.75
N GLN A 374 37.34 -9.85 49.70
CA GLN A 374 37.66 -8.72 50.61
C GLN A 374 37.27 -7.36 49.99
N GLU A 375 37.03 -6.41 50.90
CA GLU A 375 36.42 -5.08 50.77
C GLU A 375 37.14 -4.10 49.80
N GLN A 376 36.40 -3.18 49.17
CA GLN A 376 36.55 -1.72 49.37
C GLN A 376 35.72 -0.85 48.38
N SER A 377 34.87 -0.01 48.98
CA SER A 377 34.32 1.30 48.56
C SER A 377 33.91 1.55 47.09
N GLN A 378 32.61 1.60 46.83
CA GLN A 378 32.03 2.43 45.76
C GLN A 378 31.89 3.89 46.24
N ARG A 379 32.42 4.85 45.48
CA ARG A 379 32.02 6.26 45.58
C ARG A 379 31.04 6.56 44.44
N THR A 380 29.86 7.04 44.82
CA THR A 380 28.82 7.58 43.94
C THR A 380 29.27 8.91 43.35
N ILE A 381 28.95 9.19 42.08
CA ILE A 381 28.98 10.54 41.52
C ILE A 381 27.63 10.81 40.85
N GLU A 382 26.88 11.76 41.43
CA GLU A 382 25.72 12.44 40.85
C GLU A 382 26.21 13.50 39.84
N PHE A 383 25.48 13.68 38.75
CA PHE A 383 25.76 14.74 37.77
C PHE A 383 24.79 15.90 37.98
N ASP A 384 25.34 17.05 38.37
CA ASP A 384 24.63 18.31 38.43
C ASP A 384 24.87 19.13 37.16
N VAL A 385 23.80 19.79 36.71
CA VAL A 385 23.70 20.57 35.47
C VAL A 385 24.07 22.04 35.75
N PHE A 386 24.60 22.73 34.72
CA PHE A 386 24.97 24.15 34.62
C PHE A 386 26.43 24.52 34.92
N ALA A 387 27.20 24.86 33.88
CA ALA A 387 28.09 26.05 33.86
C ALA A 387 28.62 26.31 32.44
N ASP A 388 28.75 27.59 32.13
CA ASP A 388 29.02 28.20 30.84
C ASP A 388 30.45 28.80 30.81
N VAL A 389 30.91 29.20 29.61
CA VAL A 389 31.98 30.19 29.29
C VAL A 389 33.47 29.76 29.28
N SER A 390 34.10 29.86 28.09
CA SER A 390 35.33 30.65 27.73
C SER A 390 36.30 29.99 26.71
N LYS A 391 36.72 30.78 25.70
CA LYS A 391 37.79 30.57 24.68
C LYS A 391 39.20 30.94 25.26
N PRO A 392 40.31 31.04 24.48
CA PRO A 392 40.98 30.22 23.43
C PRO A 392 42.54 30.07 23.65
N SER A 393 43.25 29.23 22.86
CA SER A 393 44.68 29.42 22.46
C SER A 393 45.18 28.26 21.55
N THR A 394 45.53 28.43 20.28
CA THR A 394 46.81 28.85 19.62
C THR A 394 48.00 27.87 19.68
N GLU A 395 48.36 27.34 18.49
CA GLU A 395 49.71 27.08 17.92
C GLU A 395 50.65 25.97 18.46
N LYS A 396 50.97 24.94 17.64
CA LYS A 396 52.09 24.86 16.65
C LYS A 396 52.25 23.42 16.10
N GLY A 397 52.45 23.30 14.79
CA GLY A 397 52.60 22.02 14.06
C GLY A 397 54.04 21.53 13.92
N LEU A 398 54.23 20.41 13.18
CA LEU A 398 55.49 19.97 12.57
C LEU A 398 55.29 18.75 11.62
N PHE A 399 55.83 18.88 10.39
CA PHE A 399 56.21 17.90 9.35
C PHE A 399 55.13 17.15 8.55
N ASP A 400 55.31 16.74 7.28
CA ASP A 400 56.03 17.19 6.06
C ASP A 400 55.61 16.17 4.95
N ASP A 401 55.77 16.56 3.69
CA ASP A 401 55.27 15.91 2.45
C ASP A 401 55.74 14.45 2.16
N ASP A 402 54.90 13.69 1.42
CA ASP A 402 55.31 12.99 0.17
C ASP A 402 54.17 12.19 -0.51
N GLU A 403 54.17 12.26 -1.85
CA GLU A 403 53.27 11.68 -2.87
C GLU A 403 53.12 10.14 -2.87
N PHE A 404 51.99 9.60 -3.37
CA PHE A 404 51.94 8.74 -4.59
C PHE A 404 50.52 8.27 -5.01
N LEU A 405 50.17 8.60 -6.26
CA LEU A 405 49.49 7.84 -7.34
C LEU A 405 48.19 7.03 -7.12
N VAL A 406 47.11 7.53 -7.74
CA VAL A 406 45.90 6.78 -8.11
C VAL A 406 45.96 6.41 -9.60
N THR A 407 46.07 5.11 -9.92
CA THR A 407 45.88 4.60 -11.28
C THR A 407 44.46 4.08 -11.46
N SER A 408 43.74 4.72 -12.39
CA SER A 408 42.42 4.34 -12.89
C SER A 408 42.47 3.05 -13.71
N VAL A 409 41.64 2.05 -13.36
CA VAL A 409 41.37 0.86 -14.18
C VAL A 409 39.98 0.98 -14.80
N LYS A 410 39.90 0.88 -16.14
CA LYS A 410 38.65 0.90 -16.93
C LYS A 410 37.86 -0.40 -16.76
N PRO A 411 36.52 -0.38 -16.68
CA PRO A 411 35.71 -1.59 -16.70
C PRO A 411 35.73 -2.24 -18.10
N GLN A 412 36.06 -3.53 -18.14
CA GLN A 412 36.04 -4.37 -19.33
C GLN A 412 34.59 -4.79 -19.64
N GLN A 413 34.20 -4.65 -20.91
CA GLN A 413 32.90 -5.03 -21.45
C GLN A 413 32.70 -6.55 -21.43
N ILE A 414 31.67 -7.02 -20.72
CA ILE A 414 31.18 -8.40 -20.84
C ILE A 414 30.08 -8.39 -21.90
N ALA A 415 30.38 -8.99 -23.05
CA ALA A 415 29.44 -9.17 -24.14
C ALA A 415 28.37 -10.21 -23.77
N THR A 416 27.14 -9.76 -23.54
CA THR A 416 25.95 -10.61 -23.48
C THR A 416 25.54 -11.01 -24.89
N LYS A 417 25.74 -12.28 -25.26
CA LYS A 417 25.17 -12.89 -26.47
C LYS A 417 23.69 -13.20 -26.23
N GLU A 418 22.81 -12.55 -26.98
CA GLU A 418 21.40 -12.96 -27.13
C GLU A 418 21.28 -14.29 -27.90
N PRO A 419 20.37 -15.21 -27.53
CA PRO A 419 19.97 -16.29 -28.41
C PRO A 419 18.81 -15.83 -29.33
N PRO A 420 18.74 -16.31 -30.59
CA PRO A 420 17.79 -15.81 -31.58
C PRO A 420 16.36 -16.34 -31.37
N ALA A 421 15.40 -15.48 -31.70
CA ALA A 421 13.98 -15.77 -31.76
C ALA A 421 13.66 -16.94 -32.72
N LYS A 422 12.83 -17.88 -32.26
CA LYS A 422 12.14 -18.84 -33.12
C LYS A 422 10.63 -18.68 -32.98
N THR A 423 10.05 -18.11 -34.02
CA THR A 423 8.63 -18.07 -34.33
C THR A 423 8.08 -19.51 -34.39
N ALA A 424 7.06 -19.82 -33.58
CA ALA A 424 6.30 -21.07 -33.71
C ALA A 424 4.80 -20.76 -33.57
N THR A 425 4.14 -20.80 -34.71
CA THR A 425 2.69 -20.72 -34.93
C THR A 425 1.95 -21.70 -34.02
N ARG A 426 1.10 -21.22 -33.11
CA ARG A 426 0.16 -22.07 -32.37
C ARG A 426 -1.14 -22.17 -33.19
N GLN A 427 -1.34 -23.33 -33.80
CA GLN A 427 -2.66 -23.74 -34.28
C GLN A 427 -3.56 -24.07 -33.08
N ASN A 428 -4.77 -23.53 -33.11
CA ASN A 428 -5.79 -23.66 -32.08
C ASN A 428 -6.25 -25.12 -31.93
N ALA A 429 -6.29 -25.63 -30.70
CA ALA A 429 -7.02 -26.83 -30.34
C ALA A 429 -8.12 -26.48 -29.34
N THR A 430 -9.37 -26.82 -29.70
CA THR A 430 -10.59 -26.56 -28.94
C THR A 430 -10.63 -27.30 -27.58
N PRO A 431 -11.34 -26.78 -26.56
CA PRO A 431 -11.21 -27.24 -25.17
C PRO A 431 -11.82 -28.61 -24.84
N LEU A 432 -12.62 -29.18 -25.75
CA LEU A 432 -13.42 -30.37 -25.48
C LEU A 432 -12.67 -31.71 -25.61
N THR A 433 -11.45 -31.73 -26.16
CA THR A 433 -10.68 -32.97 -26.40
C THR A 433 -9.66 -33.29 -25.29
N VAL A 434 -9.46 -32.37 -24.34
CA VAL A 434 -8.37 -32.49 -23.33
C VAL A 434 -8.73 -33.45 -22.19
N LYS A 435 -10.01 -33.57 -21.80
CA LYS A 435 -10.43 -34.40 -20.66
C LYS A 435 -10.22 -35.91 -20.86
N ALA A 436 -10.27 -36.41 -22.10
CA ALA A 436 -10.17 -37.84 -22.38
C ALA A 436 -8.72 -38.39 -22.38
N ASN A 437 -7.70 -37.51 -22.38
CA ASN A 437 -6.29 -37.91 -22.54
C ASN A 437 -5.40 -37.60 -21.32
N ILE A 438 -5.98 -37.18 -20.19
CA ILE A 438 -5.24 -36.77 -18.97
C ILE A 438 -4.48 -37.95 -18.36
N ASP A 439 -5.07 -39.14 -18.26
CA ASP A 439 -4.41 -40.31 -17.67
C ASP A 439 -3.16 -40.77 -18.44
N GLN A 440 -3.15 -40.58 -19.76
CA GLN A 440 -1.99 -40.87 -20.62
C GLN A 440 -0.95 -39.76 -20.54
N LEU A 441 -1.42 -38.52 -20.38
CA LEU A 441 -0.65 -37.32 -20.04
C LEU A 441 -0.35 -37.23 -18.53
N GLU A 442 -0.33 -38.29 -17.75
CA GLU A 442 0.33 -38.29 -16.43
C GLU A 442 1.54 -39.21 -16.44
N LYS A 443 1.45 -40.31 -17.19
CA LYS A 443 2.49 -41.35 -17.24
C LYS A 443 3.76 -40.96 -18.00
N ILE A 444 3.74 -39.92 -18.82
CA ILE A 444 4.91 -39.48 -19.60
C ILE A 444 5.49 -38.20 -18.98
N PRO A 445 6.78 -38.13 -18.61
CA PRO A 445 7.38 -36.92 -18.05
C PRO A 445 7.26 -35.69 -18.98
N ALA A 446 7.11 -34.50 -18.40
CA ALA A 446 6.84 -33.26 -19.14
C ALA A 446 7.91 -32.90 -20.18
N TYR A 447 9.19 -33.24 -19.94
CA TYR A 447 10.27 -32.97 -20.89
C TYR A 447 10.14 -33.76 -22.19
N LYS A 448 9.64 -35.00 -22.13
CA LYS A 448 9.31 -35.82 -23.32
C LYS A 448 8.08 -35.29 -24.05
N ARG A 449 7.06 -34.79 -23.33
CA ARG A 449 5.88 -34.16 -23.95
C ARG A 449 6.22 -32.88 -24.71
N LYS A 450 7.20 -32.13 -24.21
CA LYS A 450 7.66 -30.88 -24.80
C LYS A 450 8.85 -31.05 -25.76
N ASN A 451 9.27 -32.29 -26.04
CA ASN A 451 10.38 -32.62 -26.94
C ASN A 451 11.70 -31.88 -26.59
N ILE A 452 11.97 -31.71 -25.29
CA ILE A 452 13.18 -31.05 -24.78
C ILE A 452 14.26 -32.12 -24.55
N LYS A 453 15.42 -31.98 -25.21
CA LYS A 453 16.60 -32.81 -24.95
C LYS A 453 17.28 -32.30 -23.68
N LEU A 454 17.50 -33.19 -22.70
CA LEU A 454 18.27 -32.90 -21.49
C LEU A 454 19.71 -33.40 -21.72
N ASP A 455 20.69 -32.62 -21.28
CA ASP A 455 22.10 -33.06 -21.25
C ASP A 455 22.30 -34.05 -20.09
N GLU A 456 23.06 -35.12 -20.32
CA GLU A 456 23.41 -36.09 -19.29
C GLU A 456 24.47 -35.50 -18.35
N SER A 457 24.05 -35.09 -17.16
CA SER A 457 24.96 -34.70 -16.07
C SER A 457 25.22 -35.88 -15.13
N GLU A 458 26.48 -36.10 -14.75
CA GLU A 458 26.88 -37.18 -13.84
C GLU A 458 26.14 -37.12 -12.49
N HIS A 459 25.81 -38.31 -11.95
CA HIS A 459 25.08 -38.43 -10.68
C HIS A 459 25.91 -37.98 -9.49
N SER A 460 25.29 -37.24 -8.56
CA SER A 460 25.88 -36.69 -7.33
C SER A 460 26.42 -37.71 -6.31
N LYS A 461 26.47 -39.00 -6.66
CA LYS A 461 27.10 -40.07 -5.88
C LYS A 461 28.57 -40.30 -6.24
N THR A 462 29.10 -39.63 -7.26
CA THR A 462 30.55 -39.56 -7.51
C THR A 462 31.16 -38.46 -6.62
N SER A 463 31.91 -38.86 -5.60
CA SER A 463 32.62 -37.93 -4.73
C SER A 463 33.85 -37.35 -5.46
N ASN A 464 33.76 -36.11 -5.93
CA ASN A 464 34.94 -35.38 -6.42
C ASN A 464 35.78 -34.90 -5.23
N VAL A 465 36.54 -35.81 -4.62
CA VAL A 465 37.56 -35.44 -3.64
C VAL A 465 38.73 -34.85 -4.42
N SER A 466 39.03 -33.55 -4.23
CA SER A 466 40.10 -32.88 -4.95
C SER A 466 41.46 -33.45 -4.54
N ARG A 467 42.23 -33.98 -5.51
CA ARG A 467 43.60 -34.50 -5.29
C ARG A 467 44.64 -33.38 -5.13
N PHE A 468 44.23 -32.11 -5.13
CA PHE A 468 45.14 -30.96 -5.12
C PHE A 468 45.33 -30.35 -3.72
N THR A 469 46.55 -29.93 -3.41
CA THR A 469 46.95 -29.22 -2.19
C THR A 469 47.60 -27.89 -2.55
N LEU A 470 47.34 -26.84 -1.76
CA LEU A 470 47.96 -25.53 -1.92
C LEU A 470 49.31 -25.50 -1.20
N SER A 471 50.37 -25.14 -1.91
CA SER A 471 51.71 -24.94 -1.36
C SER A 471 52.30 -23.62 -1.80
N GLU A 472 53.12 -23.02 -0.94
CA GLU A 472 53.78 -21.73 -1.16
C GLU A 472 55.29 -21.95 -1.06
N GLU A 473 56.02 -21.64 -2.13
CA GLU A 473 57.50 -21.64 -2.17
C GLU A 473 57.94 -20.30 -2.77
N GLU A 474 58.87 -19.61 -2.10
CA GLU A 474 59.41 -18.30 -2.50
C GLU A 474 58.37 -17.21 -2.82
N GLY A 475 57.22 -17.23 -2.13
CA GLY A 475 56.21 -16.16 -2.18
C GLY A 475 55.16 -16.27 -3.28
N ASP A 476 55.20 -17.33 -4.10
CA ASP A 476 54.13 -17.65 -5.05
C ASP A 476 53.35 -18.90 -4.61
N ILE A 477 52.01 -18.80 -4.66
CA ILE A 477 51.08 -19.86 -4.27
C ILE A 477 50.71 -20.71 -5.49
N PHE A 478 50.94 -22.02 -5.42
CA PHE A 478 50.57 -22.95 -6.49
C PHE A 478 49.89 -24.23 -5.96
N LEU A 479 49.07 -24.83 -6.82
CA LEU A 479 48.36 -26.08 -6.56
C LEU A 479 49.25 -27.26 -6.95
N LYS A 480 49.72 -28.04 -5.96
CA LYS A 480 50.35 -29.35 -6.19
C LYS A 480 49.25 -30.40 -6.37
N SER A 481 49.46 -31.34 -7.30
CA SER A 481 48.53 -32.44 -7.60
C SER A 481 48.66 -33.65 -6.66
N ASP A 482 49.61 -33.60 -5.72
CA ASP A 482 49.88 -34.68 -4.76
C ASP A 482 49.46 -34.23 -3.36
N ASN A 483 48.26 -34.64 -2.94
CA ASN A 483 47.78 -34.44 -1.59
C ASN A 483 48.46 -35.42 -0.62
N ALA A 484 49.42 -34.94 0.16
CA ALA A 484 50.20 -35.73 1.12
C ALA A 484 49.37 -36.37 2.26
N TYR A 485 48.09 -36.00 2.41
CA TYR A 485 47.18 -36.57 3.41
C TYR A 485 46.27 -37.68 2.86
N LEU A 486 46.30 -37.96 1.56
CA LEU A 486 45.67 -39.14 0.95
C LEU A 486 46.74 -40.22 0.72
N HIS A 487 46.97 -41.08 1.72
CA HIS A 487 47.69 -42.32 1.51
C HIS A 487 46.69 -43.42 1.13
N ASP A 488 46.72 -43.83 -0.15
CA ASP A 488 45.84 -44.89 -0.68
C ASP A 488 46.22 -46.31 -0.19
N ASN A 489 47.19 -46.45 0.73
CA ASN A 489 47.56 -47.72 1.36
C ASN A 489 47.70 -47.54 2.88
N VAL A 490 46.65 -47.90 3.61
CA VAL A 490 46.75 -48.31 5.02
C VAL A 490 46.44 -49.80 5.02
N ASP A 491 47.43 -50.62 5.38
CA ASP A 491 47.29 -52.08 5.62
C ASP A 491 46.28 -52.38 6.74
#